data_AF-A0A358D151-F1
#
_entry.id   AF-A0A358D151-F1
#
_cell.length_a   1.000
_cell.length_b   1.000
_cell.length_c   1.000
_cell.angle_alpha   90.00
_cell.angle_beta   90.00
_cell.angle_gamma   90.00
#
_symmetry.space_group_name_H-M   'P 1'
#
loop_
_entity.id
_entity.type
_entity.pdbx_description
1 polymer ?
#
loop_
_entity_poly.entity_id
_entity_poly.type
_entity_poly.pdbx_seq_one_letter_code
_entity_poly.pdbx_strand_id
1 'polypeptide(L)'
;MIALQIAKSLTGMLCAPIRIRRRPPLPPENVLHYEVPTLAPSQEEAQLLSADVPAARTLDGRWKEWPPMILAGCDEPLVPDAPDLRGVWQVYKGPLKGHIERNQQAGPRVVIAAGGIIHDLTVGASPMVDEGIGGAKISVTARYENKRLNLYLNGK
;
A
#
# COMPACT_ATOMS: atom_id res chain seq x y z
N MET A 1 -16.36 -22.93 -9.08
CA MET A 1 -15.84 -21.53 -8.95
C MET A 1 -14.57 -21.45 -8.09
N ILE A 2 -14.51 -22.10 -6.92
CA ILE A 2 -13.35 -22.06 -6.02
C ILE A 2 -12.06 -22.62 -6.65
N ALA A 3 -12.11 -23.79 -7.31
CA ALA A 3 -10.93 -24.40 -7.93
C ALA A 3 -10.28 -23.52 -9.03
N LEU A 4 -11.11 -22.83 -9.82
CA LEU A 4 -10.64 -21.89 -10.85
C LEU A 4 -9.99 -20.64 -10.24
N GLN A 5 -10.54 -20.14 -9.14
CA GLN A 5 -9.95 -19.03 -8.37
C GLN A 5 -8.58 -19.41 -7.82
N ILE A 6 -8.47 -20.58 -7.18
CA ILE A 6 -7.22 -21.11 -6.64
C ILE A 6 -6.18 -21.26 -7.74
N ALA A 7 -6.55 -21.83 -8.88
CA ALA A 7 -5.66 -21.97 -10.03
C ALA A 7 -5.16 -20.60 -10.53
N LYS A 8 -6.04 -19.59 -10.63
CA LYS A 8 -5.67 -18.22 -11.01
C LYS A 8 -4.71 -17.58 -10.00
N SER A 9 -5.00 -17.69 -8.70
CA SER A 9 -4.16 -17.13 -7.63
C SER A 9 -2.79 -17.80 -7.59
N LEU A 10 -2.74 -19.14 -7.67
CA LEU A 10 -1.48 -19.90 -7.67
C LEU A 10 -0.64 -19.58 -8.91
N THR A 11 -1.25 -19.56 -10.10
CA THR A 11 -0.57 -19.19 -11.33
C THR A 11 -0.03 -17.77 -11.25
N GLY A 12 -0.84 -16.82 -10.77
CA GLY A 12 -0.41 -15.43 -10.57
C GLY A 12 0.79 -15.32 -9.62
N MET A 13 0.78 -16.05 -8.51
CA MET A 13 1.86 -16.07 -7.52
C MET A 13 3.16 -16.66 -8.10
N LEU A 14 3.06 -17.80 -8.79
CA LEU A 14 4.23 -18.47 -9.40
C LEU A 14 4.83 -17.66 -10.56
N CYS A 15 3.99 -16.97 -11.33
CA CYS A 15 4.45 -16.17 -12.47
C CYS A 15 4.92 -14.76 -12.10
N ALA A 16 4.57 -14.23 -10.91
CA ALA A 16 4.92 -12.86 -10.52
C ALA A 16 6.43 -12.55 -10.57
N PRO A 17 7.34 -13.40 -10.02
CA PRO A 17 8.79 -13.20 -10.14
C PRO A 17 9.26 -13.12 -11.59
N ILE A 18 8.74 -13.99 -12.45
CA ILE A 18 9.11 -14.05 -13.86
C ILE A 18 8.61 -12.79 -14.58
N ARG A 19 7.38 -12.34 -14.27
CA ARG A 19 6.80 -11.13 -14.86
C ARG A 19 7.62 -9.90 -14.49
N ILE A 20 8.01 -9.73 -13.22
CA ILE A 20 8.85 -8.60 -12.78
C ILE A 20 10.20 -8.63 -13.49
N ARG A 21 10.84 -9.80 -13.62
CA ARG A 21 12.14 -9.90 -14.31
C ARG A 21 12.04 -9.60 -15.81
N ARG A 22 10.97 -10.05 -16.47
CA ARG A 22 10.76 -9.83 -17.92
C ARG A 22 10.26 -8.43 -18.26
N ARG A 23 9.51 -7.81 -17.35
CA ARG A 23 8.90 -6.49 -17.49
C ARG A 23 9.04 -5.76 -16.15
N PRO A 24 10.24 -5.25 -15.83
CA PRO A 24 10.45 -4.55 -14.57
C PRO A 24 9.52 -3.33 -14.50
N PRO A 25 8.90 -3.07 -13.33
CA PRO A 25 8.12 -1.85 -13.15
C PRO A 25 9.03 -0.63 -13.29
N LEU A 26 8.49 0.45 -13.87
CA LEU A 26 9.17 1.74 -13.87
C LEU A 26 8.81 2.50 -12.59
N PRO A 27 9.78 3.11 -11.91
CA PRO A 27 9.50 3.98 -10.78
C PRO A 27 8.71 5.22 -11.24
N PRO A 28 8.04 5.96 -10.33
CA PRO A 28 7.38 7.21 -10.68
C PRO A 28 8.39 8.19 -11.28
N GLU A 29 8.03 8.82 -12.40
CA GLU A 29 8.89 9.81 -13.06
C GLU A 29 8.87 11.16 -12.33
N ASN A 30 7.73 11.53 -11.75
CA ASN A 30 7.56 12.81 -11.09
C ASN A 30 8.23 12.81 -9.70
N VAL A 31 9.09 13.80 -9.46
CA VAL A 31 9.84 14.00 -8.21
C VAL A 31 8.94 14.09 -6.97
N LEU A 32 7.71 14.58 -7.11
CA LEU A 32 6.74 14.70 -6.01
C LEU A 32 6.42 13.35 -5.33
N HIS A 33 6.65 12.23 -6.01
CA HIS A 33 6.46 10.89 -5.40
C HIS A 33 7.54 10.52 -4.38
N TYR A 34 8.67 11.22 -4.39
CA TYR A 34 9.82 10.96 -3.52
C TYR A 34 9.95 11.97 -2.39
N GLU A 35 9.16 13.04 -2.41
CA GLU A 35 9.12 14.02 -1.34
C GLU A 35 8.45 13.39 -0.11
N VAL A 36 9.19 13.31 0.99
CA VAL A 36 8.67 12.83 2.27
C VAL A 36 8.09 14.04 3.02
N PRO A 37 6.77 14.09 3.29
CA PRO A 37 6.17 15.23 3.97
C PRO A 37 6.77 15.44 5.36
N THR A 38 6.96 16.69 5.75
CA THR A 38 7.24 17.02 7.16
C THR A 38 5.93 16.90 7.94
N LEU A 39 5.96 16.16 9.04
CA LEU A 39 4.78 16.01 9.90
C LEU A 39 4.76 17.11 10.95
N ALA A 40 3.55 17.48 11.38
CA ALA A 40 3.34 18.40 12.47
C ALA A 40 3.89 17.82 13.80
N PRO A 41 4.25 18.67 14.78
CA PRO A 41 4.77 18.22 16.08
C PRO A 41 3.75 17.40 16.89
N SER A 42 2.46 17.68 16.71
CA SER A 42 1.34 17.06 17.40
C SER A 42 0.14 16.94 16.47
N GLN A 43 -0.86 16.14 16.87
CA GLN A 43 -2.08 15.96 16.07
C GLN A 43 -2.92 17.25 16.05
N GLU A 44 -2.89 18.03 17.14
CA GLU A 44 -3.61 19.30 17.28
C GLU A 44 -3.02 20.41 16.40
N GLU A 45 -1.74 20.31 16.06
CA GLU A 45 -1.03 21.24 15.19
C GLU A 45 -1.07 20.84 13.70
N ALA A 46 -1.60 19.66 13.39
CA ALA A 46 -1.73 19.18 12.02
C ALA A 46 -2.77 20.01 11.24
N GLN A 47 -2.40 20.43 10.03
CA GLN A 47 -3.28 21.17 9.13
C GLN A 47 -4.29 20.26 8.44
N LEU A 48 -3.93 18.99 8.20
CA LEU A 48 -4.81 18.02 7.56
C LEU A 48 -4.60 16.62 8.15
N LEU A 49 -5.65 16.11 8.78
CA LEU A 49 -5.65 14.75 9.32
C LEU A 49 -5.87 13.72 8.21
N SER A 50 -5.28 12.55 8.38
CA SER A 50 -5.47 11.42 7.48
C SER A 50 -6.92 10.94 7.43
N ALA A 51 -7.70 11.17 8.51
CA ALA A 51 -9.11 10.84 8.59
C ALA A 51 -10.01 11.76 7.74
N ASP A 52 -9.55 12.98 7.44
CA ASP A 52 -10.29 13.96 6.65
C ASP A 52 -10.15 13.73 5.14
N VAL A 53 -9.18 12.91 4.74
CA VAL A 53 -8.98 12.50 3.34
C VAL A 53 -9.83 11.26 3.05
N PRO A 54 -10.60 11.20 1.96
CA PRO A 54 -11.36 10.00 1.59
C PRO A 54 -10.47 8.77 1.38
N ALA A 55 -10.97 7.59 1.77
CA ALA A 55 -10.34 6.31 1.49
C ALA A 55 -10.27 6.06 -0.03
N ALA A 56 -9.07 5.81 -0.56
CA ALA A 56 -8.88 5.42 -1.93
C ALA A 56 -9.22 3.94 -2.12
N ARG A 57 -9.73 3.60 -3.30
CA ARG A 57 -9.92 2.22 -3.74
C ARG A 57 -9.44 2.07 -5.16
N THR A 58 -8.84 0.92 -5.45
CA THR A 58 -8.55 0.57 -6.84
C THR A 58 -9.87 0.41 -7.58
N LEU A 59 -10.11 1.23 -8.60
CA LEU A 59 -11.23 1.04 -9.52
C LEU A 59 -11.00 -0.17 -10.43
N ASP A 60 -12.07 -0.73 -11.01
CA ASP A 60 -11.99 -1.88 -11.91
C ASP A 60 -10.95 -1.65 -13.02
N GLY A 61 -10.06 -2.64 -13.21
CA GLY A 61 -9.09 -2.63 -14.30
C GLY A 61 -7.63 -2.31 -13.92
N ARG A 62 -7.35 -1.99 -12.65
CA ARG A 62 -6.01 -1.64 -12.13
C ARG A 62 -5.45 -0.35 -12.74
N TRP A 63 -4.66 0.39 -11.98
CA TRP A 63 -3.98 1.57 -12.55
C TRP A 63 -2.84 1.15 -13.48
N LYS A 64 -2.59 1.96 -14.51
CA LYS A 64 -1.51 1.77 -15.51
C LYS A 64 -0.38 2.78 -15.34
N GLU A 65 -0.73 3.96 -14.85
CA GLU A 65 0.19 5.04 -14.50
C GLU A 65 0.15 5.24 -12.99
N TRP A 66 1.24 5.76 -12.42
CA TRP A 66 1.33 5.98 -10.99
C TRP A 66 0.20 6.92 -10.53
N PRO A 67 -0.64 6.49 -9.57
CA PRO A 67 -1.73 7.33 -9.11
C PRO A 67 -1.18 8.56 -8.37
N PRO A 68 -1.94 9.67 -8.30
CA PRO A 68 -1.62 10.78 -7.42
C PRO A 68 -1.36 10.34 -5.98
N MET A 69 -0.67 11.18 -5.21
CA MET A 69 -0.53 10.97 -3.77
C MET A 69 -1.91 11.12 -3.12
N ILE A 70 -2.37 10.09 -2.43
CA ILE A 70 -3.68 10.05 -1.74
C ILE A 70 -3.62 10.90 -0.48
N LEU A 71 -2.54 10.77 0.30
CA LEU A 71 -2.33 11.56 1.53
C LEU A 71 -1.53 12.84 1.23
N ALA A 72 -1.69 13.40 0.03
CA ALA A 72 -1.02 14.65 -0.32
C ALA A 72 -1.44 15.77 0.64
N GLY A 73 -0.46 16.42 1.27
CA GLY A 73 -0.70 17.50 2.22
C GLY A 73 -1.12 17.06 3.62
N CYS A 74 -1.35 15.77 3.88
CA CYS A 74 -1.50 15.29 5.25
C CYS A 74 -0.18 15.45 6.00
N ASP A 75 -0.25 16.11 7.15
CA ASP A 75 0.87 16.36 8.05
C ASP A 75 0.65 15.75 9.45
N GLU A 76 -0.44 15.01 9.65
CA GLU A 76 -0.71 14.30 10.90
C GLU A 76 0.46 13.39 11.32
N PRO A 77 1.03 13.58 12.53
CA PRO A 77 2.15 12.76 13.00
C PRO A 77 1.78 11.28 13.05
N LEU A 78 2.75 10.40 12.78
CA LEU A 78 2.52 8.96 12.85
C LEU A 78 2.16 8.54 14.28
N VAL A 79 1.20 7.63 14.41
CA VAL A 79 0.83 7.05 15.71
C VAL A 79 2.01 6.32 16.36
N PRO A 80 2.01 6.14 17.69
CA PRO A 80 3.02 5.33 18.38
C PRO A 80 3.18 3.94 17.73
N ASP A 81 4.41 3.41 17.78
CA ASP A 81 4.82 2.13 17.19
C ASP A 81 4.73 2.01 15.66
N ALA A 82 4.24 3.03 14.94
CA ALA A 82 4.33 3.07 13.50
C ALA A 82 5.79 3.17 13.06
N PRO A 83 6.32 2.23 12.25
CA PRO A 83 7.56 2.49 11.52
C PRO A 83 7.30 3.57 10.47
N ASP A 84 8.31 4.43 10.27
CA ASP A 84 8.31 5.34 9.13
C ASP A 84 8.70 4.55 7.87
N LEU A 85 7.71 4.26 7.04
CA LEU A 85 7.79 3.55 5.78
C LEU A 85 7.59 4.48 4.59
N ARG A 86 7.48 5.80 4.80
CA ARG A 86 7.13 6.76 3.74
C ARG A 86 8.18 6.78 2.63
N GLY A 87 7.71 6.89 1.39
CA GLY A 87 8.57 6.99 0.20
C GLY A 87 8.37 5.87 -0.81
N VAL A 88 9.26 5.83 -1.80
CA VAL A 88 9.26 4.83 -2.87
C VAL A 88 10.32 3.78 -2.55
N TRP A 89 9.90 2.53 -2.47
CA TRP A 89 10.75 1.39 -2.12
C TRP A 89 10.93 0.47 -3.31
N GLN A 90 12.13 -0.11 -3.42
CA GLN A 90 12.41 -1.17 -4.37
C GLN A 90 12.94 -2.41 -3.65
N VAL A 91 12.35 -3.56 -3.95
CA VAL A 91 12.82 -4.85 -3.41
C VAL A 91 14.20 -5.18 -4.01
N TYR A 92 15.24 -5.19 -3.17
CA TYR A 92 16.61 -5.42 -3.63
C TYR A 92 17.01 -6.91 -3.68
N LYS A 93 16.35 -7.78 -2.90
CA LYS A 93 16.64 -9.22 -2.78
C LYS A 93 15.35 -10.04 -2.61
N GLY A 94 15.37 -11.28 -3.12
CA GLY A 94 14.28 -12.24 -2.97
C GLY A 94 13.45 -12.47 -4.24
N PRO A 95 12.34 -13.23 -4.16
CA PRO A 95 11.53 -13.61 -5.32
C PRO A 95 10.95 -12.40 -6.08
N LEU A 96 10.66 -11.31 -5.38
CA LEU A 96 10.09 -10.08 -5.95
C LEU A 96 11.15 -9.00 -6.23
N LYS A 97 12.45 -9.34 -6.34
CA LYS A 97 13.50 -8.38 -6.67
C LYS A 97 13.10 -7.52 -7.88
N GLY A 98 13.17 -6.20 -7.73
CA GLY A 98 12.76 -5.22 -8.73
C GLY A 98 11.31 -4.73 -8.60
N HIS A 99 10.49 -5.33 -7.72
CA HIS A 99 9.19 -4.78 -7.34
C HIS A 99 9.35 -3.39 -6.74
N ILE A 100 8.43 -2.48 -7.09
CA ILE A 100 8.40 -1.10 -6.60
C ILE A 100 7.05 -0.85 -5.95
N GLU A 101 7.08 -0.23 -4.78
CA GLU A 101 5.91 0.26 -4.07
C GLU A 101 6.12 1.71 -3.64
N ARG A 102 5.04 2.49 -3.57
CA ARG A 102 5.03 3.81 -2.93
C ARG A 102 4.17 3.74 -1.68
N ASN A 103 4.76 4.08 -0.55
CA ASN A 103 4.13 4.08 0.75
C ASN A 103 3.92 5.53 1.20
N GLN A 104 2.68 5.85 1.58
CA GLN A 104 2.30 7.12 2.21
C GLN A 104 1.78 6.81 3.60
N GLN A 105 2.12 7.63 4.59
CA GLN A 105 1.62 7.49 5.96
C GLN A 105 1.36 8.87 6.57
N ALA A 106 0.27 8.95 7.33
CA ALA A 106 -0.10 10.06 8.21
C ALA A 106 -1.03 9.48 9.28
N GLY A 107 -0.84 9.85 10.55
CA GLY A 107 -1.60 9.27 11.65
C GLY A 107 -1.54 7.73 11.67
N PRO A 108 -2.69 7.04 11.80
CA PRO A 108 -2.76 5.57 11.75
C PRO A 108 -2.87 5.00 10.33
N ARG A 109 -2.93 5.86 9.31
CA ARG A 109 -3.24 5.46 7.93
C ARG A 109 -1.98 5.16 7.13
N VAL A 110 -2.03 4.11 6.32
CA VAL A 110 -0.99 3.72 5.38
C VAL A 110 -1.60 3.43 4.01
N VAL A 111 -1.09 4.09 2.98
CA VAL A 111 -1.51 3.88 1.58
C VAL A 111 -0.33 3.34 0.78
N ILE A 112 -0.49 2.13 0.27
CA ILE A 112 0.52 1.41 -0.51
C ILE A 112 0.05 1.31 -1.96
N ALA A 113 0.76 1.96 -2.87
CA ALA A 113 0.52 1.83 -4.31
C ALA A 113 1.58 0.92 -4.93
N ALA A 114 1.16 -0.23 -5.46
CA ALA A 114 2.06 -1.19 -6.11
C ALA A 114 1.32 -2.10 -7.10
N GLY A 115 1.98 -2.48 -8.19
CA GLY A 115 1.46 -3.52 -9.11
C GLY A 115 0.06 -3.25 -9.71
N GLY A 116 -0.31 -1.98 -9.90
CA GLY A 116 -1.62 -1.59 -10.40
C GLY A 116 -2.72 -1.48 -9.34
N ILE A 117 -2.40 -1.67 -8.05
CA ILE A 117 -3.33 -1.64 -6.92
C ILE A 117 -2.96 -0.51 -5.95
N ILE A 118 -3.97 0.04 -5.28
CA ILE A 118 -3.87 0.91 -4.12
C ILE A 118 -4.47 0.16 -2.94
N HIS A 119 -3.63 -0.17 -1.95
CA HIS A 119 -4.07 -0.65 -0.65
C HIS A 119 -4.15 0.55 0.30
N ASP A 120 -5.34 0.91 0.75
CA ASP A 120 -5.59 2.02 1.66
C ASP A 120 -6.10 1.48 2.99
N LEU A 121 -5.23 1.50 3.99
CA LEU A 121 -5.43 0.81 5.27
C LEU A 121 -5.36 1.81 6.42
N THR A 122 -6.29 1.71 7.35
CA THR A 122 -6.23 2.43 8.63
C THR A 122 -5.96 1.42 9.75
N VAL A 123 -4.84 1.57 10.45
CA VAL A 123 -4.47 0.71 11.57
C VAL A 123 -5.48 0.91 12.72
N GLY A 124 -5.95 -0.20 13.29
CA GLY A 124 -6.96 -0.19 14.35
C GLY A 124 -8.40 0.02 13.88
N ALA A 125 -8.63 0.17 12.56
CA ALA A 125 -9.97 0.28 11.98
C ALA A 125 -10.50 -1.05 11.43
N SER A 126 -11.72 -1.02 10.88
CA SER A 126 -12.32 -2.13 10.16
C SER A 126 -11.42 -2.63 9.02
N PRO A 127 -11.41 -3.93 8.72
CA PRO A 127 -10.59 -4.47 7.64
C PRO A 127 -10.86 -3.80 6.29
N MET A 128 -9.79 -3.50 5.56
CA MET A 128 -9.86 -3.08 4.16
C MET A 128 -10.35 -4.26 3.32
N VAL A 129 -11.28 -4.01 2.41
CA VAL A 129 -11.73 -4.99 1.43
C VAL A 129 -11.13 -4.66 0.06
N ASP A 130 -10.45 -5.64 -0.55
CA ASP A 130 -9.72 -5.44 -1.80
C ASP A 130 -9.73 -6.70 -2.68
N GLU A 131 -9.08 -6.63 -3.84
CA GLU A 131 -8.86 -7.73 -4.76
C GLU A 131 -7.41 -8.24 -4.69
N GLY A 132 -7.25 -9.46 -4.15
CA GLY A 132 -6.01 -10.21 -4.17
C GLY A 132 -5.66 -10.78 -5.55
N ILE A 133 -4.51 -11.45 -5.62
CA ILE A 133 -4.00 -12.07 -6.85
C ILE A 133 -5.05 -13.02 -7.46
N GLY A 134 -5.35 -12.83 -8.74
CA GLY A 134 -6.29 -13.69 -9.48
C GLY A 134 -7.77 -13.31 -9.35
N GLY A 135 -8.08 -12.12 -8.81
CA GLY A 135 -9.47 -11.63 -8.72
C GLY A 135 -10.18 -12.01 -7.43
N ALA A 136 -9.46 -12.48 -6.41
CA ALA A 136 -10.06 -12.96 -5.18
C ALA A 136 -10.35 -11.79 -4.25
N LYS A 137 -11.59 -11.67 -3.77
CA LYS A 137 -11.91 -10.71 -2.72
C LYS A 137 -11.14 -11.09 -1.45
N ILE A 138 -10.33 -10.17 -0.95
CA ILE A 138 -9.58 -10.30 0.30
C ILE A 138 -10.06 -9.25 1.30
N SER A 139 -9.91 -9.57 2.58
CA SER A 139 -10.07 -8.64 3.68
C SER A 139 -8.73 -8.55 4.40
N VAL A 140 -8.24 -7.36 4.69
CA VAL A 140 -6.92 -7.15 5.33
C VAL A 140 -7.06 -6.22 6.51
N THR A 141 -6.57 -6.65 7.67
CA THR A 141 -6.43 -5.79 8.86
C THR A 141 -4.97 -5.39 9.01
N ALA A 142 -4.71 -4.10 9.22
CA ALA A 142 -3.38 -3.58 9.49
C ALA A 142 -3.17 -3.35 11.00
N ARG A 143 -1.99 -3.70 11.50
CA ARG A 143 -1.54 -3.39 12.87
C ARG A 143 -0.10 -2.91 12.87
N TYR A 144 0.21 -1.98 13.77
CA TYR A 144 1.58 -1.66 14.13
C TYR A 144 1.96 -2.44 15.38
N GLU A 145 3.00 -3.27 15.28
CA GLU A 145 3.46 -4.10 16.40
C GLU A 145 4.98 -4.17 16.35
N ASN A 146 5.65 -3.82 17.46
CA ASN A 146 7.12 -3.85 17.55
C ASN A 146 7.82 -3.09 16.41
N LYS A 147 7.32 -1.89 16.08
CA LYS A 147 7.82 -1.06 14.95
C LYS A 147 7.73 -1.76 13.59
N ARG A 148 6.69 -2.56 13.37
CA ARG A 148 6.40 -3.24 12.10
C ARG A 148 4.96 -3.02 11.69
N LEU A 149 4.73 -2.82 10.39
CA LEU A 149 3.40 -2.93 9.80
C LEU A 149 3.10 -4.42 9.53
N ASN A 150 2.22 -5.00 10.33
CA ASN A 150 1.73 -6.36 10.15
C ASN A 150 0.37 -6.33 9.44
N LEU A 151 0.24 -7.13 8.37
CA LEU A 151 -0.97 -7.25 7.57
C LEU A 151 -1.56 -8.65 7.74
N TYR A 152 -2.81 -8.71 8.22
CA TYR A 152 -3.52 -9.94 8.57
C TYR A 152 -4.62 -10.20 7.55
N LEU A 153 -4.52 -11.32 6.83
CA LEU A 153 -5.50 -11.72 5.82
C LEU A 153 -6.71 -12.38 6.49
N ASN A 154 -7.90 -11.84 6.21
CA ASN A 154 -9.19 -12.29 6.73
C ASN A 154 -9.25 -12.34 8.26
N GLY A 155 -8.60 -11.37 8.93
CA GLY A 155 -8.60 -11.23 10.39
C GLY A 155 -7.80 -12.30 11.14
N LYS A 156 -6.96 -13.07 10.45
CA LYS A 156 -6.06 -14.08 11.01
C LYS A 156 -4.63 -13.59 11.08
#